data_AF-A0A179HLK0-F1
#
_entry.id   AF-A0A179HLK0-F1
#
_cell.length_a   1.000
_cell.length_b   1.000
_cell.length_c   1.000
_cell.angle_alpha   90.00
_cell.angle_beta   90.00
_cell.angle_gamma   90.00
#
_symmetry.space_group_name_H-M   'P 1'
#
loop_
_entity.id
_entity.type
_entity.pdbx_description
1 polymer ?
#
loop_
_entity_poly.entity_id
_entity_poly.type
_entity_poly.pdbx_seq_one_letter_code
_entity_poly.pdbx_strand_id
1 'polypeptide(L)'
;MKFSTTIISIAALLASAEACKCLSSVGNNSEATSACCKEAGGSANGSDCPAGEISDRLSRFASCCKAYGTRSDCRCPIGCARKELEAQHKAEGKAAPTEAEIKGLLSKYED
;
A
#
# COMPACT_ATOMS: atom_id res chain seq x y z
N MET A 1 -32.44 5.48 30.33
CA MET A 1 -31.51 5.15 29.21
C MET A 1 -30.67 6.38 28.92
N LYS A 2 -29.34 6.29 29.00
CA LYS A 2 -28.45 7.27 28.36
C LYS A 2 -27.08 6.66 28.14
N PHE A 3 -26.63 6.88 26.92
CA PHE A 3 -25.61 6.18 26.16
C PHE A 3 -24.21 6.46 26.70
N SER A 4 -23.40 5.42 26.84
CA SER A 4 -21.95 5.57 26.90
C SER A 4 -21.37 4.53 25.96
N THR A 5 -21.41 4.86 24.67
CA THR A 5 -20.80 4.07 23.60
C THR A 5 -19.30 4.32 23.67
N THR A 6 -18.58 3.44 24.37
CA THR A 6 -17.12 3.45 24.41
C THR A 6 -16.60 3.11 23.01
N ILE A 7 -16.15 4.11 22.27
CA ILE A 7 -15.47 3.91 20.99
C ILE A 7 -14.09 3.32 21.31
N ILE A 8 -13.95 2.00 21.16
CA ILE A 8 -12.65 1.33 21.23
C ILE A 8 -11.91 1.68 19.94
N SER A 9 -11.05 2.70 19.98
CA SER A 9 -10.14 3.01 18.89
C SER A 9 -9.11 1.88 18.79
N ILE A 10 -9.25 1.01 17.79
CA ILE A 10 -8.26 0.01 17.45
C ILE A 10 -7.07 0.76 16.83
N ALA A 11 -6.07 1.08 17.65
CA ALA A 11 -4.78 1.54 17.14
C ALA A 11 -4.11 0.33 16.48
N ALA A 12 -4.28 0.19 15.17
CA ALA A 12 -3.51 -0.76 14.38
C ALA A 12 -2.03 -0.37 14.53
N LEU A 13 -1.27 -1.23 15.21
CA LEU A 13 0.18 -1.14 15.33
C LEU A 13 0.76 -1.16 13.91
N LEU A 14 1.11 0.03 13.41
CA LEU A 14 1.85 0.24 12.18
C LEU A 14 3.27 -0.30 12.42
N ALA A 15 3.47 -1.59 12.18
CA ALA A 15 4.81 -2.10 11.89
C ALA A 15 5.23 -1.46 10.56
N SER A 16 5.79 -0.25 10.64
CA SER A 16 6.48 0.40 9.54
C SER A 16 7.70 -0.46 9.25
N ALA A 17 7.56 -1.44 8.35
CA ALA A 17 8.71 -2.12 7.78
C ALA A 17 9.61 -1.03 7.22
N GLU A 18 10.81 -0.89 7.77
CA GLU A 18 11.75 0.17 7.39
C GLU A 18 12.13 0.10 5.90
N ALA A 19 12.00 -1.07 5.27
CA ALA A 19 12.14 -1.25 3.83
C ALA A 19 11.12 -2.26 3.26
N CYS A 20 10.55 -1.90 2.11
CA CYS A 20 9.64 -2.72 1.30
C CYS A 20 10.40 -3.55 0.27
N LYS A 21 9.88 -4.76 0.03
CA LYS A 21 10.36 -5.78 -0.88
C LYS A 21 9.21 -6.41 -1.63
N CYS A 22 9.47 -6.79 -2.87
CA CYS A 22 8.63 -7.67 -3.66
C CYS A 22 9.07 -9.13 -3.44
N LEU A 23 8.18 -9.98 -2.93
CA LEU A 23 8.42 -11.38 -2.62
C LEU A 23 7.76 -12.30 -3.65
N SER A 24 8.52 -13.24 -4.19
CA SER A 24 8.05 -14.33 -5.05
C SER A 24 7.98 -15.65 -4.24
N SER A 25 7.44 -16.70 -4.85
CA SER A 25 7.41 -18.06 -4.28
C SER A 25 8.80 -18.62 -3.95
N VAL A 26 9.87 -18.06 -4.54
CA VAL A 26 11.27 -18.45 -4.34
C VAL A 26 12.05 -17.49 -3.42
N GLY A 27 11.39 -16.47 -2.84
CA GLY A 27 12.02 -15.49 -1.95
C GLY A 27 12.01 -14.07 -2.52
N ASN A 28 12.97 -13.24 -2.08
CA ASN A 28 13.02 -11.84 -2.47
C ASN A 28 13.29 -11.66 -3.98
N ASN A 29 12.49 -10.82 -4.62
CA ASN A 29 12.70 -10.40 -6.00
C ASN A 29 13.27 -8.98 -6.00
N SER A 30 14.60 -8.88 -5.94
CA SER A 30 15.31 -7.59 -5.88
C SER A 30 15.12 -6.75 -7.14
N GLU A 31 14.97 -7.38 -8.31
CA GLU A 31 14.69 -6.69 -9.57
C GLU A 31 13.32 -6.00 -9.51
N ALA A 32 12.27 -6.74 -9.13
CA ALA A 32 10.94 -6.18 -8.96
C ALA A 32 10.93 -5.11 -7.85
N THR A 33 11.63 -5.34 -6.73
CA THR A 33 11.73 -4.37 -5.64
C THR A 33 12.33 -3.06 -6.12
N SER A 34 13.43 -3.10 -6.87
CA SER A 34 14.10 -1.90 -7.38
C SER A 34 13.23 -1.14 -8.38
N ALA A 35 12.65 -1.86 -9.35
CA ALA A 35 11.74 -1.28 -10.34
C ALA A 35 10.52 -0.62 -9.68
N CYS A 36 9.88 -1.34 -8.75
CA CYS A 36 8.69 -0.87 -8.06
C CYS A 36 8.95 0.26 -7.07
N CYS A 37 10.15 0.31 -6.48
CA CYS A 37 10.54 1.45 -5.65
C CYS A 37 10.61 2.73 -6.47
N LYS A 38 11.23 2.65 -7.66
CA LYS A 38 11.36 3.78 -8.58
C LYS A 38 10.00 4.20 -9.16
N GLU A 39 9.15 3.24 -9.50
CA GLU A 39 7.76 3.46 -9.91
C GLU A 39 6.95 4.19 -8.83
N ALA A 40 7.12 3.80 -7.56
CA ALA A 40 6.52 4.49 -6.42
C ALA A 40 7.16 5.86 -6.14
N GLY A 41 8.27 6.22 -6.80
CA GLY A 41 8.95 7.50 -6.64
C GLY A 41 9.96 7.55 -5.49
N GLY A 42 10.35 6.40 -4.95
CA GLY A 42 11.46 6.26 -4.01
C GLY A 42 12.74 5.78 -4.71
N SER A 43 13.81 5.67 -3.95
CA SER A 43 15.10 5.15 -4.41
C SER A 43 15.43 3.84 -3.70
N ALA A 44 15.51 2.73 -4.45
CA ALA A 44 15.91 1.47 -3.87
C ALA A 44 17.36 1.50 -3.40
N ASN A 45 17.61 0.98 -2.20
CA ASN A 45 18.94 0.71 -1.67
C ASN A 45 19.22 -0.79 -1.79
N GLY A 46 19.82 -1.18 -2.91
CA GLY A 46 20.06 -2.59 -3.23
C GLY A 46 18.75 -3.37 -3.42
N SER A 47 18.41 -4.22 -2.45
CA SER A 47 17.22 -5.07 -2.48
C SER A 47 16.08 -4.56 -1.60
N ASP A 48 16.21 -3.33 -1.09
CA ASP A 48 15.35 -2.74 -0.08
C ASP A 48 14.80 -1.41 -0.61
N CYS A 49 13.49 -1.22 -0.57
CA CYS A 49 12.87 0.07 -0.88
C CYS A 49 12.53 0.80 0.42
N PRO A 50 13.21 1.89 0.81
CA PRO A 50 12.95 2.57 2.07
C PRO A 50 11.50 3.04 2.15
N ALA A 51 10.71 2.45 3.06
CA ALA A 51 9.27 2.67 3.11
C ALA A 51 8.92 4.12 3.46
N GLY A 52 9.82 4.83 4.14
CA GLY A 52 9.68 6.26 4.45
C GLY A 52 9.68 7.16 3.22
N GLU A 53 10.33 6.76 2.11
CA GLU A 53 10.32 7.54 0.87
C GLU A 53 9.03 7.35 0.07
N ILE A 54 8.35 6.22 0.29
CA ILE A 54 7.15 5.82 -0.45
C ILE A 54 5.94 5.64 0.46
N SER A 55 5.93 6.24 1.65
CA SER A 55 4.90 6.02 2.68
C SER A 55 3.48 6.31 2.19
N ASP A 56 3.32 7.34 1.36
CA ASP A 56 2.05 7.73 0.73
C ASP A 56 1.80 7.02 -0.62
N ARG A 57 2.70 6.12 -1.01
CA ARG A 57 2.76 5.42 -2.30
C ARG A 57 2.96 3.91 -2.16
N LEU A 58 2.74 3.37 -0.96
CA LEU A 58 2.89 1.94 -0.64
C LEU A 58 1.94 1.06 -1.46
N SER A 59 0.76 1.56 -1.82
CA SER A 59 -0.23 0.84 -2.62
C SER A 59 0.19 0.79 -4.10
N ARG A 60 0.86 1.84 -4.60
CA ARG A 60 1.54 1.84 -5.91
C ARG A 60 2.70 0.83 -5.95
N PHE A 61 3.53 0.80 -4.91
CA PHE A 61 4.59 -0.20 -4.78
C PHE A 61 4.01 -1.63 -4.77
N ALA A 62 2.98 -1.88 -3.96
CA ALA A 62 2.32 -3.18 -3.88
C ALA A 62 1.67 -3.61 -5.21
N SER A 63 0.99 -2.69 -5.89
CA SER A 63 0.40 -2.93 -7.22
C SER A 63 1.47 -3.28 -8.25
N CYS A 64 2.61 -2.58 -8.21
CA CYS A 64 3.74 -2.91 -9.07
C CYS A 64 4.29 -4.31 -8.77
N CYS A 65 4.52 -4.68 -7.50
CA CYS A 65 4.95 -6.04 -7.17
C CYS A 65 3.98 -7.09 -7.75
N LYS A 66 2.66 -6.84 -7.66
CA LYS A 66 1.63 -7.73 -8.22
C LYS A 66 1.73 -7.86 -9.75
N ALA A 67 2.03 -6.77 -10.46
CA ALA A 67 2.26 -6.81 -11.91
C ALA A 67 3.49 -7.66 -12.29
N TYR A 68 4.48 -7.75 -11.40
CA TYR A 68 5.63 -8.66 -11.52
C TYR A 68 5.33 -10.11 -11.08
N GLY A 69 4.09 -10.44 -10.72
CA GLY A 69 3.73 -11.75 -10.19
C GLY A 69 4.27 -12.01 -8.77
N THR A 70 4.56 -10.94 -8.03
CA THR A 70 5.11 -10.99 -6.66
C THR A 70 4.20 -10.25 -5.68
N ARG A 71 4.46 -10.38 -4.39
CA ARG A 71 3.72 -9.74 -3.31
C ARG A 71 4.61 -8.74 -2.56
N SER A 72 4.11 -7.55 -2.25
CA SER A 72 4.84 -6.65 -1.35
C SER A 72 4.79 -7.14 0.10
N ASP A 73 5.93 -7.11 0.80
CA ASP A 73 6.02 -7.38 2.25
C ASP A 73 5.60 -6.17 3.11
N CYS A 74 5.69 -4.96 2.57
CA CYS A 74 5.12 -3.77 3.15
C CYS A 74 3.61 -3.91 3.20
N ARG A 75 3.09 -4.08 4.42
CA ARG A 75 1.65 -4.07 4.66
C ARG A 75 1.14 -2.67 4.43
N CYS A 76 0.50 -2.48 3.29
CA CYS A 76 -0.38 -1.37 3.05
C CYS A 76 -1.72 -1.72 3.74
N PRO A 77 -2.03 -1.21 4.95
CA PRO A 77 -3.32 -1.51 5.57
C PRO A 77 -4.43 -0.94 4.68
N ILE A 78 -5.55 -1.65 4.52
CA ILE A 78 -6.80 -1.26 3.81
C ILE A 78 -7.03 0.26 3.62
N GLY A 79 -6.72 1.10 4.62
CA GLY A 79 -6.79 2.56 4.52
C GLY A 79 -5.79 3.29 3.61
N CYS A 80 -4.63 2.72 3.25
CA CYS A 80 -3.64 3.34 2.35
C CYS A 80 -4.09 3.32 0.89
N ALA A 81 -4.68 2.21 0.44
CA ALA A 81 -5.17 2.05 -0.93
C ALA A 81 -6.34 3.03 -1.20
N ARG A 82 -7.19 3.24 -0.19
CA ARG A 82 -8.22 4.30 -0.21
C ARG A 82 -7.61 5.70 -0.32
N LYS A 83 -6.63 6.03 0.54
CA LYS A 83 -5.96 7.34 0.52
C LYS A 83 -5.27 7.63 -0.82
N GLU A 84 -4.64 6.63 -1.43
CA GLU A 84 -4.02 6.77 -2.75
C GLU A 84 -5.05 6.97 -3.85
N LEU A 85 -6.16 6.22 -3.85
CA LEU A 85 -7.23 6.39 -4.82
C LEU A 85 -7.90 7.77 -4.69
N GLU A 86 -8.09 8.24 -3.46
CA GLU A 86 -8.57 9.61 -3.16
C GLU A 86 -7.59 10.67 -3.67
N ALA A 87 -6.28 10.50 -3.44
CA ALA A 87 -5.26 11.41 -3.91
C ALA A 87 -5.16 11.44 -5.45
N GLN A 88 -5.31 10.28 -6.10
CA GLN A 88 -5.33 10.14 -7.55
C GLN A 88 -6.55 10.85 -8.14
N HIS A 89 -7.76 10.57 -7.64
CA HIS A 89 -8.98 11.24 -8.09
C HIS A 89 -8.87 12.75 -7.93
N LYS A 90 -8.34 13.22 -6.79
CA LYS A 90 -8.08 14.64 -6.55
C LYS A 90 -7.09 15.23 -7.57
N ALA A 91 -6.00 14.53 -7.89
CA ALA A 91 -5.02 14.95 -8.88
C ALA A 91 -5.60 14.99 -10.30
N GLU A 92 -6.56 14.12 -10.60
CA GLU A 92 -7.27 14.05 -11.89
C GLU A 92 -8.52 14.96 -11.94
N GLY A 93 -8.83 15.71 -10.88
CA GLY A 93 -10.03 16.53 -10.79
C GLY A 93 -11.34 15.74 -10.75
N LYS A 94 -11.27 14.44 -10.43
CA LYS A 94 -12.42 13.54 -10.28
C LYS A 94 -13.03 13.68 -8.88
N ALA A 95 -14.31 13.30 -8.78
CA ALA A 95 -14.98 13.16 -7.48
C ALA A 95 -14.29 12.10 -6.61
N ALA A 96 -14.49 12.18 -5.30
CA ALA A 96 -13.94 11.20 -4.36
C ALA A 96 -14.37 9.77 -4.76
N PRO A 97 -13.51 8.75 -4.55
CA PRO A 97 -13.80 7.38 -4.94
C PRO A 97 -15.03 6.84 -4.21
N THR A 98 -15.86 6.10 -4.93
CA THR A 98 -17.06 5.46 -4.37
C THR A 98 -16.69 4.28 -3.48
N GLU A 99 -17.60 3.89 -2.56
CA GLU A 99 -17.39 2.70 -1.73
C GLU A 99 -17.20 1.42 -2.56
N ALA A 100 -17.83 1.34 -3.74
CA ALA A 100 -17.67 0.21 -4.65
C ALA A 100 -16.25 0.15 -5.24
N GLU A 101 -15.68 1.29 -5.64
CA GLU A 101 -14.30 1.38 -6.13
C GLU A 101 -13.29 1.02 -5.03
N ILE A 102 -13.53 1.52 -3.81
CA ILE A 102 -12.69 1.20 -2.64
C ILE A 102 -12.77 -0.31 -2.36
N LYS A 103 -13.97 -0.89 -2.30
CA LYS A 103 -14.14 -2.33 -2.04
C LYS A 103 -13.49 -3.19 -3.13
N GLY A 104 -13.64 -2.82 -4.40
CA GLY A 104 -12.99 -3.52 -5.52
C GLY A 104 -11.47 -3.44 -5.45
N LEU A 105 -10.92 -2.32 -4.96
CA LEU A 105 -9.49 -2.17 -4.72
C LEU A 105 -9.02 -3.06 -3.57
N LEU A 106 -9.79 -3.13 -2.48
CA LEU A 106 -9.47 -3.94 -1.29
C LEU A 106 -9.44 -5.43 -1.59
N SER A 107 -10.41 -5.94 -2.35
CA SER A 107 -10.46 -7.36 -2.72
C SER A 107 -9.30 -7.81 -3.61
N LYS A 108 -8.53 -6.88 -4.20
CA LYS A 108 -7.27 -7.22 -4.89
C LYS A 108 -6.11 -7.51 -3.93
N TYR A 109 -6.27 -7.24 -2.64
CA TYR A 109 -5.25 -7.40 -1.60
C TYR A 109 -5.61 -8.46 -0.54
N GLU A 110 -6.75 -9.14 -0.67
CA GLU A 110 -7.22 -10.19 0.25
C GLU A 110 -6.67 -11.60 -0.06
N ASP A 111 -5.53 -11.71 -0.76
CA ASP A 111 -4.81 -12.98 -1.03
C ASP A 111 -3.86 -13.40 0.12
#